data_AF-A0A6A6QZL0-F1
#
_entry.id   AF-A0A6A6QZL0-F1
#
_cell.length_a   1.000
_cell.length_b   1.000
_cell.length_c   1.000
_cell.angle_alpha   90.00
_cell.angle_beta   90.00
_cell.angle_gamma   90.00
#
_symmetry.space_group_name_H-M   'P 1'
#
loop_
_entity.id
_entity.type
_entity.pdbx_description
1 polymer ?
#
loop_
_entity_poly.entity_id
_entity_poly.type
_entity_poly.pdbx_seq_one_letter_code
_entity_poly.pdbx_strand_id
1 'polypeptide(L)'
;MQEQIKNIFKTALRPVVASRRDERRRLEAEQVVGAMIRKLEQRLPKMPFPPNTKDTDFDLEKVVERNRMLENQLTPAMHSIDLLKAAIEKEEAQLERDKEVLAEFEENAKAEKTALKNMSVKPHPMLRLPKNFEIGDDSAEDIGLVRQKTAKQALFDDPDPDFAPLLDTLRNHLESMQGNHEQVQGIDAVMQEAQAALDDVLFTHASPQQYDSMSRP
;
A
#
# COMPACT_ATOMS: atom_id res chain seq x y z
N MET A 1 32.32 -27.76 -17.92
CA MET A 1 33.16 -26.84 -17.10
C MET A 1 34.48 -26.50 -17.75
N GLN A 2 35.36 -27.49 -17.95
CA GLN A 2 36.76 -27.26 -18.33
C GLN A 2 36.89 -26.61 -19.72
N GLU A 3 36.02 -26.95 -20.66
CA GLU A 3 36.02 -26.34 -22.00
C GLU A 3 35.58 -24.87 -21.99
N GLN A 4 34.58 -24.50 -21.20
CA GLN A 4 34.16 -23.11 -21.03
C GLN A 4 35.27 -22.27 -20.41
N ILE A 5 35.94 -22.78 -19.38
CA ILE A 5 37.07 -22.08 -18.75
C ILE A 5 38.23 -21.89 -19.75
N LYS A 6 38.52 -22.90 -20.60
CA LYS A 6 39.48 -22.77 -21.69
C LYS A 6 39.10 -21.68 -22.69
N ASN A 7 37.82 -21.61 -23.05
CA ASN A 7 37.31 -20.57 -23.95
C ASN A 7 37.39 -19.19 -23.31
N ILE A 8 37.13 -19.05 -22.01
CA ILE A 8 37.32 -17.80 -21.26
C ILE A 8 38.78 -17.36 -21.29
N PHE A 9 39.74 -18.26 -21.03
CA PHE A 9 41.17 -17.93 -21.11
C PHE A 9 41.56 -17.43 -22.51
N LYS A 10 41.07 -18.10 -23.57
CA LYS A 10 41.31 -17.66 -24.95
C LYS A 10 40.70 -16.30 -25.25
N THR A 11 39.47 -16.05 -24.82
CA THR A 11 38.75 -14.80 -25.08
C THR A 11 39.33 -13.62 -24.29
N ALA A 12 39.70 -13.83 -23.02
CA ALA A 12 40.27 -12.80 -22.15
C ALA A 12 41.67 -12.34 -22.60
N LEU A 13 42.41 -13.18 -23.33
CA LEU A 13 43.77 -12.89 -23.78
C LEU A 13 43.85 -12.32 -25.21
N ARG A 14 42.81 -12.49 -26.04
CA ARG A 14 42.66 -11.82 -27.35
C ARG A 14 42.90 -10.30 -27.31
N PRO A 15 42.34 -9.53 -26.35
CA PRO A 15 42.59 -8.08 -26.29
C PRO A 15 44.07 -7.75 -25.97
N VAL A 16 44.79 -8.61 -25.26
CA VAL A 16 46.21 -8.41 -24.96
C VAL A 16 47.06 -8.50 -26.23
N VAL A 17 46.77 -9.48 -27.09
CA VAL A 17 47.41 -9.60 -28.41
C VAL A 17 47.02 -8.42 -29.31
N ALA A 18 45.73 -8.07 -29.35
CA ALA A 18 45.22 -6.96 -30.15
C ALA A 18 45.75 -5.59 -29.71
N SER A 19 46.10 -5.42 -28.42
CA SER A 19 46.66 -4.18 -27.88
C SER A 19 48.08 -3.86 -28.38
N ARG A 20 48.82 -4.86 -28.89
CA ARG A 20 50.15 -4.66 -29.45
C ARG A 20 50.03 -4.14 -30.89
N ARG A 21 50.74 -3.05 -31.20
CA ARG A 21 50.73 -2.42 -32.54
C ARG A 21 51.73 -3.05 -33.51
N ASP A 22 52.87 -3.53 -33.01
CA ASP A 22 53.95 -4.09 -33.83
C ASP A 22 53.74 -5.59 -34.12
N GLU A 23 53.88 -6.00 -35.38
CA GLU A 23 53.64 -7.39 -35.81
C GLU A 23 54.61 -8.39 -35.16
N ARG A 24 55.88 -8.00 -35.00
CA ARG A 24 56.87 -8.84 -34.28
C ARG A 24 56.50 -9.04 -32.81
N ARG A 25 56.04 -7.97 -32.15
CA ARG A 25 55.61 -8.04 -30.74
C ARG A 25 54.28 -8.75 -30.57
N ARG A 26 53.42 -8.77 -31.60
CA ARG A 26 52.20 -9.60 -31.63
C ARG A 26 52.56 -11.07 -31.66
N LEU A 27 53.46 -11.50 -32.55
CA LEU A 27 53.90 -12.89 -32.63
C LEU A 27 54.56 -13.36 -31.33
N GLU A 28 55.43 -12.55 -30.71
CA GLU A 28 56.02 -12.85 -29.41
C GLU A 28 54.96 -12.95 -28.31
N ALA A 29 54.00 -12.02 -28.29
CA ALA A 29 52.90 -12.05 -27.33
C ALA A 29 52.02 -13.30 -27.52
N GLU A 30 51.68 -13.66 -28.76
CA GLU A 30 50.92 -14.88 -29.07
C GLU A 30 51.65 -16.15 -28.61
N GLN A 31 52.97 -16.21 -28.79
CA GLN A 31 53.77 -17.35 -28.32
C GLN A 31 53.79 -17.46 -26.80
N VAL A 32 54.01 -16.34 -26.10
CA VAL A 32 54.04 -16.30 -24.62
C VAL A 32 52.66 -16.60 -24.04
N VAL A 33 51.61 -15.97 -24.58
CA VAL A 33 50.22 -16.18 -24.19
C VAL A 33 49.79 -17.62 -24.48
N GLY A 34 50.12 -18.18 -25.64
CA GLY A 34 49.84 -19.56 -26.00
C GLY A 34 50.56 -20.59 -25.12
N ALA A 35 51.76 -20.26 -24.62
CA ALA A 35 52.47 -21.09 -23.64
C ALA A 35 51.81 -21.02 -22.25
N MET A 36 51.32 -19.84 -21.84
CA MET A 36 50.57 -19.67 -20.60
C MET A 36 49.24 -20.41 -20.62
N ILE A 37 48.48 -20.33 -21.72
CA ILE A 37 47.22 -21.06 -21.89
C ILE A 37 47.45 -22.57 -21.72
N ARG A 38 48.48 -23.13 -22.37
CA ARG A 38 48.82 -24.55 -22.23
C ARG A 38 49.17 -24.95 -20.79
N LYS A 39 49.90 -24.10 -20.06
CA LYS A 39 50.22 -24.35 -18.64
C LYS A 39 48.96 -24.30 -17.75
N LEU A 40 48.05 -23.35 -18.01
CA LEU A 40 46.78 -23.24 -17.28
C LEU A 40 45.86 -24.43 -17.59
N GLU A 41 45.77 -24.85 -18.84
CA GLU A 41 45.03 -26.04 -19.27
C GLU A 41 45.51 -27.32 -18.57
N GLN A 42 46.82 -27.47 -18.39
CA GLN A 42 47.40 -28.60 -17.66
C GLN A 42 47.15 -28.55 -16.15
N ARG A 43 46.93 -27.36 -15.57
CA ARG A 43 46.68 -27.16 -14.14
C ARG A 43 45.20 -27.18 -13.78
N LEU A 44 44.32 -26.89 -14.73
CA LEU A 44 42.87 -26.87 -14.57
C LEU A 44 42.27 -28.13 -13.92
N PRO A 45 42.62 -29.37 -14.32
CA PRO A 45 42.07 -30.57 -13.67
C PRO A 45 42.58 -30.80 -12.24
N LYS A 46 43.66 -30.11 -11.83
CA LYS A 46 44.24 -30.21 -10.49
C LYS A 46 43.85 -29.04 -9.57
N MET A 47 43.02 -28.11 -10.05
CA MET A 47 42.54 -27.00 -9.23
C MET A 47 41.37 -27.46 -8.35
N PRO A 48 41.36 -27.12 -7.05
CA PRO A 48 40.21 -27.36 -6.21
C PRO A 48 39.08 -26.40 -6.61
N PHE A 49 38.07 -26.90 -7.32
CA PHE A 49 36.83 -26.17 -7.54
C PHE A 49 35.89 -26.43 -6.34
N PRO A 50 35.17 -25.42 -5.85
CA PRO A 50 34.13 -25.61 -4.85
C PRO A 50 33.11 -26.66 -5.30
N PRO A 51 32.56 -27.50 -4.38
CA PRO A 51 31.75 -28.67 -4.74
C PRO A 51 30.41 -28.34 -5.44
N ASN A 52 30.01 -27.07 -5.50
CA ASN A 52 28.75 -26.60 -6.10
C ASN A 52 28.92 -25.77 -7.37
N THR A 53 30.13 -25.66 -7.95
CA THR A 53 30.30 -24.93 -9.20
C THR A 53 29.59 -25.66 -10.33
N LYS A 54 28.65 -24.98 -11.01
CA LYS A 54 27.99 -25.48 -12.21
C LYS A 54 28.68 -24.91 -13.45
N ASP A 55 28.54 -25.61 -14.57
CA ASP A 55 29.02 -25.15 -15.88
C ASP A 55 28.44 -23.78 -16.27
N THR A 56 27.22 -23.51 -15.82
CA THR A 56 26.51 -22.23 -16.03
C THR A 56 27.18 -21.04 -15.35
N ASP A 57 27.97 -21.26 -14.31
CA ASP A 57 28.60 -20.19 -13.53
C ASP A 57 29.79 -19.56 -14.27
N PHE A 58 30.30 -20.26 -15.30
CA PHE A 58 31.40 -19.81 -16.16
C PHE A 58 30.93 -19.29 -17.52
N ASP A 59 29.61 -19.20 -17.76
CA ASP A 59 29.05 -18.61 -18.98
C ASP A 59 28.95 -17.08 -18.84
N LEU A 60 29.90 -16.37 -19.45
CA LEU A 60 29.93 -14.90 -19.43
C LEU A 60 28.61 -14.29 -19.91
N GLU A 61 28.02 -14.84 -20.99
CA GLU A 61 26.77 -14.34 -21.57
C GLU A 61 25.60 -14.46 -20.58
N LYS A 62 25.48 -15.59 -19.88
CA LYS A 62 24.42 -15.80 -18.87
C LYS A 62 24.60 -14.90 -17.65
N VAL A 63 25.84 -14.68 -17.22
CA VAL A 63 26.13 -13.76 -16.11
C VAL A 63 25.77 -12.32 -16.50
N VAL A 64 26.09 -11.90 -17.72
CA VAL A 64 25.73 -10.57 -18.24
C VAL A 64 24.22 -10.43 -18.40
N GLU A 65 23.53 -11.44 -18.93
CA GLU A 65 22.07 -11.44 -19.05
C GLU A 65 21.38 -11.36 -17.69
N ARG A 66 21.84 -12.14 -16.71
CA ARG A 66 21.36 -12.08 -15.32
C ARG A 66 21.61 -10.70 -14.72
N ASN A 67 22.78 -10.12 -14.95
CA ASN A 67 23.12 -8.79 -14.44
C ASN A 67 22.18 -7.73 -15.03
N ARG A 68 21.94 -7.75 -16.35
CA ARG A 68 20.95 -6.89 -17.01
C ARG A 68 19.53 -7.10 -16.47
N MET A 69 19.13 -8.34 -16.22
CA MET A 69 17.82 -8.64 -15.61
C MET A 69 17.70 -8.02 -14.22
N LEU A 70 18.75 -8.14 -13.40
CA LEU A 70 18.79 -7.52 -12.07
C LEU A 70 18.80 -6.00 -12.14
N GLU A 71 19.55 -5.39 -13.06
CA GLU A 71 19.53 -3.94 -13.28
C GLU A 71 18.15 -3.44 -13.72
N ASN A 72 17.50 -4.18 -14.62
CA ASN A 72 16.13 -3.90 -15.07
C ASN A 72 15.10 -4.05 -13.96
N GLN A 73 15.36 -4.83 -12.91
CA GLN A 73 14.50 -4.93 -11.73
C GLN A 73 14.84 -3.88 -10.68
N LEU A 74 16.12 -3.58 -10.48
CA LEU A 74 16.60 -2.65 -9.48
C LEU A 74 16.20 -1.21 -9.82
N THR A 75 16.35 -0.81 -11.08
CA THR A 75 16.03 0.54 -11.55
C THR A 75 14.57 0.95 -11.28
N PRO A 76 13.55 0.17 -11.69
CA PRO A 76 12.16 0.51 -11.38
C PRO A 76 11.85 0.42 -9.88
N ALA A 77 12.49 -0.48 -9.13
CA ALA A 77 12.32 -0.55 -7.69
C ALA A 77 12.90 0.69 -6.97
N MET A 78 14.03 1.22 -7.44
CA MET A 78 14.56 2.48 -6.93
C MET A 78 13.62 3.64 -7.24
N HIS A 79 13.13 3.73 -8.48
CA HIS A 79 12.17 4.77 -8.85
C HIS A 79 10.85 4.68 -8.07
N SER A 80 10.35 3.47 -7.79
CA SER A 80 9.13 3.32 -6.97
C SER A 80 9.37 3.76 -5.52
N ILE A 81 10.54 3.46 -4.95
CA ILE A 81 10.93 3.95 -3.62
C ILE A 81 10.95 5.48 -3.59
N ASP A 82 11.53 6.13 -4.61
CA ASP A 82 11.61 7.59 -4.65
C ASP A 82 10.22 8.24 -4.78
N LEU A 83 9.33 7.64 -5.59
CA LEU A 83 7.93 8.08 -5.68
C LEU A 83 7.19 7.93 -4.35
N LEU A 84 7.38 6.80 -3.65
CA LEU A 84 6.75 6.57 -2.35
C LEU A 84 7.27 7.55 -1.30
N LYS A 85 8.56 7.86 -1.28
CA LYS A 85 9.12 8.87 -0.37
C LYS A 85 8.53 10.25 -0.61
N ALA A 86 8.40 10.66 -1.88
CA ALA A 86 7.78 11.95 -2.22
C ALA A 86 6.29 11.99 -1.84
N ALA A 87 5.58 10.86 -1.97
CA ALA A 87 4.20 10.75 -1.53
C ALA A 87 4.07 10.88 0.00
N ILE A 88 4.92 10.19 0.76
CA ILE A 88 4.98 10.28 2.23
C ILE A 88 5.24 11.72 2.66
N GLU A 89 6.23 12.40 2.08
CA GLU A 89 6.54 13.80 2.41
C GLU A 89 5.34 14.72 2.17
N LYS A 90 4.61 14.51 1.06
CA LYS A 90 3.40 15.27 0.76
C LYS A 90 2.28 15.00 1.77
N GLU A 91 2.06 13.73 2.14
CA GLU A 91 1.04 13.33 3.11
C GLU A 91 1.37 13.83 4.52
N GLU A 92 2.63 13.76 4.95
CA GLU A 92 3.08 14.32 6.23
C GLU A 92 2.86 15.83 6.28
N ALA A 93 3.20 16.55 5.20
CA ALA A 93 2.94 17.98 5.10
C ALA A 93 1.44 18.32 5.09
N GLN A 94 0.59 17.44 4.56
CA GLN A 94 -0.87 17.61 4.63
C GLN A 94 -1.40 17.34 6.04
N LEU A 95 -0.93 16.28 6.68
CA LEU A 95 -1.29 15.93 8.04
C LEU A 95 -0.95 17.04 9.03
N GLU A 96 0.18 17.72 8.85
CA GLU A 96 0.55 18.83 9.73
C GLU A 96 -0.41 20.02 9.60
N ARG A 97 -0.83 20.37 8.37
CA ARG A 97 -1.86 21.41 8.16
C ARG A 97 -3.19 21.01 8.78
N ASP A 98 -3.58 19.75 8.63
CA ASP A 98 -4.85 19.25 9.19
C ASP A 98 -4.83 19.29 10.73
N LYS A 99 -3.67 19.01 11.36
CA LYS A 99 -3.48 19.16 12.81
C LYS A 99 -3.56 20.62 13.26
N GLU A 100 -2.95 21.55 12.53
CA GLU A 100 -3.03 22.99 12.81
C GLU A 100 -4.49 23.46 12.79
N VAL A 101 -5.23 23.09 11.73
CA VAL A 101 -6.65 23.43 11.59
C VAL A 101 -7.50 22.80 12.71
N LEU A 102 -7.23 21.54 13.08
CA LEU A 102 -7.92 20.88 14.18
C LEU A 102 -7.65 21.58 15.53
N ALA A 103 -6.42 22.03 15.77
CA ALA A 103 -6.08 22.78 16.97
C ALA A 103 -6.86 24.10 17.05
N GLU A 104 -6.97 24.84 15.95
CA GLU A 104 -7.79 26.06 15.87
C GLU A 104 -9.27 25.77 16.17
N PHE A 105 -9.83 24.71 15.59
CA PHE A 105 -11.22 24.32 15.86
C PHE A 105 -11.45 23.90 17.31
N GLU A 106 -10.50 23.18 17.92
CA GLU A 106 -10.58 22.82 19.33
C GLU A 106 -10.54 24.06 20.24
N GLU A 107 -9.67 25.03 19.97
CA GLU A 107 -9.60 26.27 20.72
C GLU A 107 -10.90 27.07 20.60
N ASN A 108 -11.42 27.19 19.38
CA ASN A 108 -12.70 27.86 19.11
C ASN A 108 -13.87 27.17 19.83
N ALA A 109 -13.97 25.84 19.77
CA ALA A 109 -15.01 25.08 20.46
C ALA A 109 -14.90 25.21 21.99
N LYS A 110 -13.67 25.21 22.53
CA LYS A 110 -13.43 25.46 23.96
C LYS A 110 -13.85 26.89 24.33
N ALA A 111 -13.48 27.89 23.55
CA ALA A 111 -13.86 29.28 23.77
C ALA A 111 -15.38 29.46 23.77
N GLU A 112 -16.08 28.91 22.77
CA GLU A 112 -17.54 28.95 22.69
C GLU A 112 -18.19 28.26 23.89
N LYS A 113 -17.73 27.07 24.28
CA LYS A 113 -18.23 26.37 25.47
C LYS A 113 -18.05 27.20 26.74
N THR A 114 -16.91 27.89 26.91
CA THR A 114 -16.71 28.81 28.04
C THR A 114 -17.60 30.04 27.96
N ALA A 115 -17.83 30.59 26.76
CA ALA A 115 -18.74 31.71 26.54
C ALA A 115 -20.18 31.33 26.91
N LEU A 116 -20.67 30.18 26.43
CA LEU A 116 -21.98 29.64 26.77
C LEU A 116 -22.12 29.40 28.28
N LYS A 117 -21.09 28.86 28.95
CA LYS A 117 -21.09 28.71 30.41
C LYS A 117 -21.15 30.06 31.12
N ASN A 118 -20.42 31.06 30.64
CA ASN A 118 -20.44 32.41 31.20
C ASN A 118 -21.80 33.09 31.00
N MET A 119 -22.44 32.88 29.85
CA MET A 119 -23.80 33.37 29.56
C MET A 119 -24.84 32.67 30.43
N SER A 120 -24.75 31.34 30.62
CA SER A 120 -25.70 30.59 31.44
C SER A 120 -25.54 30.83 32.94
N VAL A 121 -24.33 31.14 33.42
CA VAL A 121 -24.06 31.51 34.82
C VAL A 121 -24.46 32.97 35.12
N LYS A 122 -24.57 33.83 34.10
CA LYS A 122 -25.04 35.21 34.22
C LYS A 122 -26.43 35.39 33.58
N PRO A 123 -27.48 34.70 34.03
CA PRO A 123 -28.81 35.00 33.54
C PRO A 123 -29.15 36.44 33.94
N HIS A 124 -29.66 37.21 32.98
CA HIS A 124 -30.17 38.55 33.22
C HIS A 124 -31.12 38.51 34.43
N PRO A 125 -31.13 39.50 35.34
CA PRO A 125 -31.93 39.46 36.56
C PRO A 125 -33.43 39.20 36.34
N MET A 126 -33.95 39.42 35.13
CA MET A 126 -35.33 39.09 34.71
C MET A 126 -35.56 37.64 34.25
N LEU A 127 -34.50 36.87 33.96
CA LEU A 127 -34.54 35.45 33.59
C LEU A 127 -34.19 34.53 34.77
N ARG A 128 -33.97 35.09 35.97
CA ARG A 128 -33.82 34.30 37.19
C ARG A 128 -35.20 33.83 37.63
N LEU A 129 -35.48 32.56 37.41
CA LEU A 129 -36.70 31.95 37.92
C LEU A 129 -36.70 32.04 39.46
N PRO A 130 -37.82 32.42 40.09
CA PRO A 130 -37.91 32.48 41.55
C PRO A 130 -37.68 31.09 42.15
N LYS A 131 -37.16 31.02 43.38
CA LYS A 131 -36.83 29.74 44.05
C LYS A 131 -37.99 28.75 44.19
N ASN A 132 -39.23 29.21 43.98
CA ASN A 132 -40.46 28.42 44.03
C ASN A 132 -41.07 28.21 42.64
N PHE A 133 -40.30 28.41 41.57
CA PHE A 133 -40.76 28.13 40.21
C PHE A 133 -40.59 26.64 39.94
N GLU A 134 -41.71 25.91 39.93
CA GLU A 134 -41.75 24.55 39.40
C GLU A 134 -41.73 24.66 37.88
N ILE A 135 -40.63 24.23 37.26
CA ILE A 135 -40.56 24.05 35.81
C ILE A 135 -41.45 22.84 35.53
N GLY A 136 -42.66 23.09 35.05
CA GLY A 136 -43.49 22.04 34.45
C GLY A 136 -42.69 21.37 33.33
N ASP A 137 -42.81 20.05 33.21
CA ASP A 137 -42.25 19.30 32.10
C ASP A 137 -43.00 19.73 30.82
N ASP A 138 -42.52 20.81 30.18
CA ASP A 138 -43.05 21.28 28.89
C ASP A 138 -42.78 20.18 27.87
N SER A 139 -43.78 19.32 27.70
CA SER A 139 -43.74 18.24 26.73
C SER A 139 -43.86 18.84 25.33
N ALA A 140 -43.27 18.20 24.32
CA ALA A 140 -43.38 18.66 22.92
C ALA A 140 -44.84 18.83 22.45
N GLU A 141 -45.78 18.18 23.14
CA GLU A 141 -47.22 18.24 22.93
C GLU A 141 -47.84 19.57 23.41
N ASP A 142 -47.30 20.19 24.46
CA ASP A 142 -47.79 21.46 25.03
C ASP A 142 -47.42 22.68 24.17
N ILE A 143 -46.34 22.57 23.40
CA ILE A 143 -45.86 23.61 22.46
C ILE A 143 -46.64 23.56 21.14
N GLY A 144 -47.62 22.67 21.00
CA GLY A 144 -48.40 22.51 19.78
C GLY A 144 -47.57 22.05 18.57
N LEU A 145 -46.39 21.46 18.82
CA LEU A 145 -45.59 20.82 17.78
C LEU A 145 -46.25 19.48 17.43
N VAL A 146 -47.31 19.57 16.63
CA VAL A 146 -47.94 18.40 16.02
C VAL A 146 -46.85 17.69 15.22
N ARG A 147 -46.36 16.57 15.74
CA ARG A 147 -45.50 15.64 15.01
C ARG A 147 -46.32 15.16 13.82
N GLN A 148 -46.18 15.82 12.67
CA GLN A 148 -46.84 15.43 11.44
C GLN A 148 -46.52 13.96 11.22
N LYS A 149 -47.55 13.12 11.32
CA LYS A 149 -47.47 11.72 10.91
C LYS A 149 -47.10 11.75 9.43
N THR A 150 -45.84 11.42 9.16
CA THR A 150 -45.34 10.99 7.84
C THR A 150 -45.93 11.76 6.67
N ALA A 151 -45.36 12.92 6.36
CA ALA A 151 -45.35 13.45 4.98
C ALA A 151 -44.43 12.59 4.08
N LYS A 152 -44.51 11.26 4.22
CA LYS A 152 -43.83 10.28 3.38
C LYS A 152 -44.87 9.86 2.35
N GLN A 153 -44.93 10.60 1.25
CA GLN A 153 -45.15 10.10 -0.12
C GLN A 153 -45.42 11.30 -1.07
N ALA A 154 -46.20 12.29 -0.63
CA ALA A 154 -46.72 13.32 -1.54
C ALA A 154 -45.71 14.42 -1.97
N LEU A 155 -44.55 14.56 -1.31
CA LEU A 155 -43.56 15.58 -1.67
C LEU A 155 -42.75 15.22 -2.94
N PHE A 156 -42.84 13.96 -3.40
CA PHE A 156 -42.13 13.48 -4.59
C PHE A 156 -43.07 13.17 -5.77
N ASP A 157 -44.38 13.25 -5.58
CA ASP A 157 -45.37 12.92 -6.63
C ASP A 157 -45.68 14.12 -7.55
N ASP A 158 -45.46 15.36 -7.09
CA ASP A 158 -45.55 16.59 -7.91
C ASP A 158 -44.18 17.30 -7.95
N PRO A 159 -43.28 16.91 -8.87
CA PRO A 159 -41.97 17.55 -8.98
C PRO A 159 -42.12 18.93 -9.62
N ASP A 160 -41.60 19.95 -8.93
CA ASP A 160 -41.29 21.23 -9.57
C ASP A 160 -40.38 20.97 -10.80
N PRO A 161 -40.66 21.58 -11.97
CA PRO A 161 -39.95 21.29 -13.22
C PRO A 161 -38.44 21.57 -13.15
N ASP A 162 -38.02 22.43 -12.22
CA ASP A 162 -36.62 22.76 -11.98
C ASP A 162 -35.88 21.68 -11.15
N PHE A 163 -36.60 20.90 -10.34
CA PHE A 163 -36.02 19.87 -9.45
C PHE A 163 -36.17 18.44 -9.99
N ALA A 164 -36.99 18.23 -11.02
CA ALA A 164 -37.14 16.96 -11.72
C ALA A 164 -35.80 16.27 -12.09
N PRO A 165 -34.80 16.96 -12.71
CA PRO A 165 -33.54 16.29 -13.08
C PRO A 165 -32.69 15.89 -11.85
N LEU A 166 -32.77 16.65 -10.76
CA LEU A 166 -32.08 16.33 -9.50
C LEU A 166 -32.70 15.13 -8.79
N LEU A 167 -34.04 15.04 -8.80
CA LEU A 167 -34.77 13.91 -8.23
C LEU A 167 -34.53 12.62 -9.01
N ASP A 168 -34.49 12.70 -10.35
CA ASP A 168 -34.11 11.55 -11.19
C ASP A 168 -32.67 11.10 -10.91
N THR A 169 -31.75 12.05 -10.74
CA THR A 169 -30.35 11.73 -10.41
C THR A 169 -30.24 11.06 -9.03
N LEU A 170 -30.97 11.57 -8.03
CA LEU A 170 -31.02 11.00 -6.69
C LEU A 170 -31.61 9.58 -6.71
N ARG A 171 -32.70 9.39 -7.46
CA ARG A 171 -33.33 8.08 -7.62
C ARG A 171 -32.39 7.07 -8.28
N ASN A 172 -31.73 7.45 -9.37
CA ASN A 172 -30.74 6.60 -10.04
C ASN A 172 -29.57 6.26 -9.10
N HIS A 173 -29.12 7.20 -8.26
CA HIS A 173 -28.05 6.95 -7.30
C HIS A 173 -28.49 6.03 -6.16
N LEU A 174 -29.72 6.18 -5.65
CA LEU A 174 -30.29 5.29 -4.64
C LEU A 174 -30.54 3.89 -5.18
N GLU A 175 -31.05 3.75 -6.41
CA GLU A 175 -31.20 2.46 -7.09
C GLU A 175 -29.82 1.79 -7.31
N SER A 176 -28.79 2.57 -7.67
CA SER A 176 -27.42 2.06 -7.78
C SER A 176 -26.83 1.64 -6.43
N MET A 177 -27.02 2.41 -5.36
CA MET A 177 -26.56 2.03 -4.01
C MET A 177 -27.30 0.81 -3.48
N GLN A 178 -28.60 0.70 -3.75
CA GLN A 178 -29.37 -0.48 -3.40
C GLN A 178 -28.87 -1.72 -4.17
N GLY A 179 -28.65 -1.61 -5.47
CA GLY A 179 -28.08 -2.69 -6.27
C GLY A 179 -26.67 -3.11 -5.82
N ASN A 180 -25.82 -2.15 -5.44
CA ASN A 180 -24.51 -2.44 -4.86
C ASN A 180 -24.63 -3.16 -3.51
N HIS A 181 -25.58 -2.73 -2.67
CA HIS A 181 -25.81 -3.38 -1.38
C HIS A 181 -26.31 -4.81 -1.55
N GLU A 182 -27.23 -5.07 -2.47
CA GLU A 182 -27.73 -6.42 -2.78
C GLU A 182 -26.61 -7.35 -3.30
N GLN A 183 -25.64 -6.83 -4.05
CA GLN A 183 -24.48 -7.61 -4.50
C GLN A 183 -23.47 -7.91 -3.38
N VAL A 184 -23.35 -7.03 -2.39
CA VAL A 184 -22.47 -7.22 -1.23
C VAL A 184 -23.17 -8.01 -0.11
N GLN A 185 -24.51 -8.06 -0.13
CA GLN A 185 -25.31 -8.81 0.81
C GLN A 185 -25.04 -10.31 0.69
N GLY A 186 -24.52 -10.90 1.76
CA GLY A 186 -24.16 -12.32 1.81
C GLY A 186 -22.66 -12.60 1.67
N ILE A 187 -21.84 -11.62 1.29
CA ILE A 187 -20.37 -11.77 1.34
C ILE A 187 -19.91 -12.03 2.78
N ASP A 188 -20.51 -11.36 3.76
CA ASP A 188 -20.21 -11.58 5.19
C ASP A 188 -20.49 -13.03 5.63
N ALA A 189 -21.56 -13.64 5.12
CA ALA A 189 -21.91 -15.02 5.44
C ALA A 189 -20.91 -16.00 4.81
N VAL A 190 -20.52 -15.77 3.55
CA VAL A 190 -19.50 -16.58 2.86
C VAL A 190 -18.12 -16.41 3.50
N MET A 191 -17.77 -15.20 3.97
CA MET A 191 -16.52 -14.95 4.71
C MET A 191 -16.52 -15.69 6.05
N GLN A 192 -17.64 -15.71 6.78
CA GLN A 192 -17.76 -16.50 8.02
C GLN A 192 -17.63 -18.00 7.76
N GLU A 193 -18.24 -18.51 6.68
CA GLU A 193 -18.13 -19.92 6.28
C GLU A 193 -16.69 -20.28 5.87
N ALA A 194 -16.03 -19.42 5.10
CA ALA A 194 -14.63 -19.60 4.71
C ALA A 194 -13.69 -19.55 5.93
N GLN A 195 -13.95 -18.66 6.89
CA GLN A 195 -13.21 -18.59 8.14
C GLN A 195 -13.40 -19.87 8.97
N ALA A 196 -14.63 -20.36 9.11
CA ALA A 196 -14.92 -21.60 9.82
C ALA A 196 -14.25 -22.82 9.16
N ALA A 197 -14.25 -22.88 7.82
CA ALA A 197 -13.56 -23.93 7.07
C ALA A 197 -12.03 -23.84 7.24
N LEU A 198 -11.47 -22.63 7.28
CA LEU A 198 -10.06 -22.42 7.55
C LEU A 198 -9.70 -22.85 8.98
N ASP A 199 -10.53 -22.49 9.97
CA ASP A 199 -10.34 -22.88 11.37
C ASP A 199 -10.37 -24.41 11.53
N ASP A 200 -11.25 -25.13 10.82
CA ASP A 200 -11.31 -26.60 10.85
C ASP A 200 -10.05 -27.25 10.25
N VAL A 201 -9.56 -26.72 9.12
CA VAL A 201 -8.32 -27.18 8.49
C VAL A 201 -7.11 -26.87 9.37
N LEU A 202 -7.07 -25.68 9.97
CA LEU A 202 -6.01 -25.27 10.89
C LEU A 202 -6.01 -26.13 12.15
N PHE A 203 -7.18 -26.45 12.71
CA PHE A 203 -7.29 -27.35 13.87
C PHE A 203 -6.81 -28.77 13.55
N THR A 204 -7.03 -29.23 12.32
CA THR A 204 -6.60 -30.57 11.87
C THR A 204 -5.09 -30.66 11.61
N HIS A 205 -4.46 -29.57 11.16
CA HIS A 205 -3.07 -29.59 10.69
C HIS A 205 -2.07 -28.79 11.53
N ALA A 206 -2.51 -27.90 12.43
CA ALA A 206 -1.65 -27.11 13.29
C ALA A 206 -1.53 -27.71 14.70
N SER A 207 -0.34 -27.61 15.29
CA SER A 207 -0.19 -27.91 16.71
C SER A 207 -0.93 -26.86 17.57
N PRO A 208 -1.44 -27.21 18.76
CA PRO A 208 -2.23 -26.28 19.59
C PRO A 208 -1.52 -24.96 19.90
N GLN A 209 -0.18 -24.96 19.94
CA GLN A 209 0.66 -23.79 20.17
C GLN A 209 0.77 -22.87 18.94
N GLN A 210 0.67 -23.42 17.72
CA GLN A 210 0.68 -22.64 16.47
C GLN A 210 -0.69 -22.01 16.22
N TYR A 211 -1.77 -22.71 16.54
CA TYR A 211 -3.14 -22.19 16.44
C TYR A 211 -3.36 -20.99 17.38
N ASP A 212 -2.94 -21.09 18.64
CA ASP A 212 -3.09 -20.01 19.64
C ASP A 212 -2.26 -18.75 19.29
N SER A 213 -1.17 -18.91 18.52
CA SER A 213 -0.37 -17.80 18.00
C SER A 213 -0.97 -17.10 16.77
N MET A 214 -1.86 -17.77 16.03
CA MET A 214 -2.50 -17.23 14.81
C MET A 214 -3.95 -16.75 15.06
N SER A 215 -4.61 -17.25 16.11
CA SER A 215 -5.99 -16.90 16.49
C SER A 215 -6.10 -15.61 17.32
N ARG A 216 -4.98 -15.09 17.85
CA ARG A 216 -4.95 -13.78 18.53
C ARG A 216 -4.62 -12.65 17.54
N PRO A 217 -5.52 -11.67 17.34
CA PRO A 217 -5.18 -10.43 16.64
C PRO A 217 -4.17 -9.57 17.45
#